data_AF-A0A2A5QXU3-F1
#
_entry.id   AF-A0A2A5QXU3-F1
#
_cell.length_a   1.000
_cell.length_b   1.000
_cell.length_c   1.000
_cell.angle_alpha   90.00
_cell.angle_beta   90.00
_cell.angle_gamma   90.00
#
_symmetry.space_group_name_H-M   'P 1'
#
loop_
_entity.id
_entity.type
_entity.pdbx_description
1 polymer ?
#
loop_
_entity_poly.entity_id
_entity_poly.type
_entity_poly.pdbx_seq_one_letter_code
_entity_poly.pdbx_strand_id
1 'polypeptide(L)'
;MVPAPDTGPPPDDGPSTAVDGSSGDSGPFAHHVSRIIDRFDDLWPFAVVPLIVSLLEFEKVRRALGPAGSGFSINLELLLPSPLVTLWRFAKPPDPPRVTTRSPRDEPFGSPSFGESTPSGGATTPTGSAGSGGTDLMIETPVETVGGPLEAIGTQTMVWIGLTLAAYAVLSGILMAAYVGGIDRRLRSEPIALGSCVVTYAPRFVLYNLVVFGAVLLLLAPLVLVPPPLLIVLAFPAVVILGYVFYPVPFLFVVDDTPFLEAFRRSVGLTTAGGPVLSFAFWHVVVGVVSSFFISLFVSVGGAGFLLALLGSAPLALVLTAATVSFFQTRLDGDGPDAGEDGHRTAGTDEYGWAVD
;
A
#
# COMPACT_ATOMS: atom_id res chain seq x y z
N MET A 1 -64.50 -0.16 60.52
CA MET A 1 -64.45 -1.32 59.62
C MET A 1 -63.94 -0.83 58.27
N VAL A 2 -62.66 -1.08 58.00
CA VAL A 2 -61.99 -0.87 56.70
C VAL A 2 -61.12 -2.12 56.50
N PRO A 3 -61.19 -2.83 55.36
CA PRO A 3 -60.45 -4.07 55.16
C PRO A 3 -58.98 -3.80 54.85
N ALA A 4 -58.09 -4.67 55.32
CA ALA A 4 -56.68 -4.70 54.92
C ALA A 4 -56.56 -5.12 53.45
N PRO A 5 -55.65 -4.54 52.66
CA PRO A 5 -55.38 -5.00 51.31
C PRO A 5 -54.46 -6.23 51.33
N ASP A 6 -54.86 -7.22 50.53
CA ASP A 6 -54.14 -8.45 50.21
C ASP A 6 -52.72 -8.17 49.69
N THR A 7 -51.73 -8.85 50.28
CA THR A 7 -50.36 -8.92 49.77
C THR A 7 -50.23 -10.17 48.90
N GLY A 8 -50.57 -10.03 47.62
CA GLY A 8 -50.19 -11.01 46.61
C GLY A 8 -48.68 -10.95 46.34
N PRO A 9 -48.01 -12.09 46.05
CA PRO A 9 -46.60 -12.09 45.68
C PRO A 9 -46.39 -11.33 44.35
N PRO A 10 -45.26 -10.62 44.19
CA PRO A 10 -44.98 -9.87 42.96
C PRO A 10 -44.87 -10.82 41.75
N PRO A 11 -45.25 -10.36 40.55
CA PRO A 11 -44.96 -11.08 39.32
C PRO A 11 -43.44 -11.17 39.13
N ASP A 12 -42.95 -12.38 38.91
CA ASP A 12 -41.60 -12.66 38.42
C ASP A 12 -41.47 -12.15 36.96
N ASP A 13 -41.44 -10.83 36.79
CA ASP A 13 -40.98 -10.18 35.56
C ASP A 13 -39.45 -10.09 35.62
N GLY A 14 -38.80 -11.26 35.69
CA GLY A 14 -37.39 -11.36 35.36
C GLY A 14 -37.24 -10.97 33.88
N PRO A 15 -36.42 -9.98 33.52
CA PRO A 15 -36.12 -9.75 32.12
C PRO A 15 -35.54 -11.05 31.60
N SER A 16 -36.26 -11.65 30.66
CA SER A 16 -35.74 -12.73 29.84
C SER A 16 -34.40 -12.23 29.34
N THR A 17 -33.33 -12.82 29.86
CA THR A 17 -32.01 -12.74 29.27
C THR A 17 -32.16 -13.43 27.92
N ALA A 18 -32.68 -12.67 26.96
CA ALA A 18 -32.36 -12.85 25.58
C ALA A 18 -30.84 -12.88 25.57
N VAL A 19 -30.32 -14.09 25.46
CA VAL A 19 -28.96 -14.34 25.02
C VAL A 19 -28.89 -13.61 23.69
N ASP A 20 -28.48 -12.35 23.75
CA ASP A 20 -28.07 -11.57 22.59
C ASP A 20 -27.02 -12.44 21.94
N GLY A 21 -27.45 -13.10 20.86
CA GLY A 21 -26.62 -14.00 20.11
C GLY A 21 -25.41 -13.21 19.67
N SER A 22 -24.26 -13.56 20.24
CA SER A 22 -22.91 -13.27 19.75
C SER A 22 -22.92 -12.24 18.61
N SER A 23 -23.05 -10.96 18.95
CA SER A 23 -22.69 -9.86 18.07
C SER A 23 -21.23 -10.10 17.74
N GLY A 24 -20.99 -10.78 16.61
CA GLY A 24 -19.68 -11.29 16.25
C GLY A 24 -18.68 -10.16 16.40
N ASP A 25 -17.72 -10.36 17.30
CA ASP A 25 -16.68 -9.41 17.65
C ASP A 25 -15.94 -9.04 16.35
N SER A 26 -16.45 -8.00 15.71
CA SER A 26 -16.05 -7.62 14.37
C SER A 26 -14.72 -6.93 14.57
N GLY A 27 -13.64 -7.69 14.32
CA GLY A 27 -12.28 -7.27 14.66
C GLY A 27 -11.97 -5.83 14.22
N PRO A 28 -10.97 -5.18 14.83
CA PRO A 28 -10.75 -3.73 14.71
C PRO A 28 -10.72 -3.22 13.27
N PHE A 29 -10.16 -4.02 12.35
CA PHE A 29 -10.15 -3.72 10.92
C PHE A 29 -11.56 -3.65 10.30
N ALA A 30 -12.42 -4.64 10.57
CA ALA A 30 -13.76 -4.72 10.02
C ALA A 30 -14.64 -3.55 10.49
N HIS A 31 -14.51 -3.14 11.74
CA HIS A 31 -15.19 -1.97 12.29
C HIS A 31 -14.83 -0.68 11.53
N HIS A 32 -13.54 -0.45 11.24
CA HIS A 32 -13.15 0.73 10.45
C HIS A 32 -13.62 0.63 9.01
N VAL A 33 -13.54 -0.54 8.39
CA VAL A 33 -14.02 -0.73 7.01
C VAL A 33 -15.54 -0.50 6.90
N SER A 34 -16.35 -1.04 7.81
CA SER A 34 -17.81 -0.83 7.79
C SER A 34 -18.15 0.65 7.96
N ARG A 35 -17.48 1.33 8.91
CA ARG A 35 -17.64 2.77 9.12
C ARG A 35 -17.34 3.60 7.88
N ILE A 36 -16.35 3.19 7.08
CA ILE A 36 -16.03 3.85 5.82
C ILE A 36 -17.05 3.53 4.73
N ILE A 37 -17.52 2.30 4.64
CA ILE A 37 -18.56 1.89 3.67
C ILE A 37 -19.85 2.67 3.93
N ASP A 38 -20.24 2.84 5.20
CA ASP A 38 -21.44 3.62 5.58
C ASP A 38 -21.32 5.11 5.21
N ARG A 39 -20.10 5.62 5.11
CA ARG A 39 -19.78 7.02 4.76
C ARG A 39 -19.18 7.17 3.38
N PHE A 40 -19.33 6.16 2.52
CA PHE A 40 -18.62 6.11 1.26
C PHE A 40 -19.03 7.25 0.31
N ASP A 41 -20.31 7.65 0.33
CA ASP A 41 -20.84 8.76 -0.48
C ASP A 41 -20.13 10.10 -0.18
N ASP A 42 -19.73 10.32 1.07
CA ASP A 42 -18.98 11.50 1.48
C ASP A 42 -17.53 11.50 0.98
N LEU A 43 -16.98 10.31 0.73
CA LEU A 43 -15.57 10.10 0.39
C LEU A 43 -15.35 9.82 -1.10
N TRP A 44 -16.40 9.51 -1.85
CA TRP A 44 -16.34 9.19 -3.27
C TRP A 44 -15.47 10.13 -4.13
N PRO A 45 -15.47 11.48 -3.93
CA PRO A 45 -14.62 12.37 -4.71
C PRO A 45 -13.12 12.03 -4.61
N PHE A 46 -12.68 11.43 -3.50
CA PHE A 46 -11.29 11.02 -3.30
C PHE A 46 -10.93 9.76 -4.09
N ALA A 47 -11.88 8.93 -4.53
CA ALA A 47 -11.62 7.75 -5.36
C ALA A 47 -11.05 8.12 -6.74
N VAL A 48 -11.26 9.36 -7.19
CA VAL A 48 -10.69 9.89 -8.44
C VAL A 48 -9.16 9.95 -8.38
N VAL A 49 -8.58 10.20 -7.20
CA VAL A 49 -7.12 10.32 -7.03
C VAL A 49 -6.39 9.03 -7.40
N PRO A 50 -6.64 7.86 -6.76
CA PRO A 50 -5.97 6.62 -7.12
C PRO A 50 -6.26 6.18 -8.55
N LEU A 51 -7.43 6.54 -9.11
CA LEU A 51 -7.77 6.27 -10.51
C LEU A 51 -6.87 7.05 -11.47
N ILE A 52 -6.75 8.38 -11.29
CA ILE A 52 -5.89 9.23 -12.12
C ILE A 52 -4.44 8.79 -12.00
N VAL A 53 -3.95 8.55 -10.78
CA VAL A 53 -2.55 8.14 -10.57
C VAL A 53 -2.27 6.81 -11.27
N SER A 54 -3.20 5.86 -11.21
CA SER A 54 -3.07 4.59 -11.92
C SER A 54 -3.00 4.77 -13.45
N LEU A 55 -3.76 5.73 -13.99
CA LEU A 55 -3.75 6.03 -15.43
C LEU A 55 -2.49 6.79 -15.90
N LEU A 56 -1.88 7.61 -15.04
CA LEU A 56 -0.65 8.34 -15.35
C LEU A 56 0.56 7.41 -15.53
N GLU A 57 0.47 6.16 -15.07
CA GLU A 57 1.47 5.12 -15.34
C GLU A 57 1.27 4.54 -16.75
N PHE A 58 1.37 5.41 -17.77
CA PHE A 58 1.00 5.14 -19.16
C PHE A 58 1.63 3.88 -19.75
N GLU A 59 2.89 3.58 -19.41
CA GLU A 59 3.57 2.38 -19.89
C GLU A 59 2.88 1.11 -19.37
N LYS A 60 2.49 1.10 -18.09
CA LYS A 60 1.76 -0.02 -17.50
C LYS A 60 0.35 -0.15 -18.09
N VAL A 61 -0.33 0.97 -18.34
CA VAL A 61 -1.64 1.02 -19.01
C VAL A 61 -1.54 0.47 -20.43
N ARG A 62 -0.58 0.95 -21.22
CA ARG A 62 -0.33 0.49 -22.60
C ARG A 62 -0.06 -1.00 -22.65
N ARG A 63 0.72 -1.51 -21.70
CA ARG A 63 1.08 -2.93 -21.56
C ARG A 63 -0.13 -3.78 -21.15
N ALA A 64 -0.98 -3.30 -20.25
CA ALA A 64 -2.22 -3.98 -19.87
C ALA A 64 -3.30 -3.97 -20.98
N LEU A 65 -3.27 -2.96 -21.86
CA LEU A 65 -4.14 -2.87 -23.04
C LEU A 65 -3.57 -3.57 -24.28
N GLY A 66 -2.30 -3.98 -24.24
CA GLY A 66 -1.63 -4.67 -25.34
C GLY A 66 -2.26 -6.05 -25.62
N PRO A 67 -2.04 -6.62 -26.82
CA PRO A 67 -2.46 -7.98 -27.12
C PRO A 67 -1.85 -8.92 -26.06
N ALA A 68 -2.70 -9.68 -25.37
CA ALA A 68 -2.30 -10.54 -24.25
C ALA A 68 -1.15 -11.47 -24.67
N GLY A 69 0.09 -11.06 -24.37
CA GLY A 69 1.25 -11.93 -24.43
C GLY A 69 1.03 -13.04 -23.41
N SER A 70 1.11 -14.29 -23.85
CA SER A 70 0.77 -15.50 -23.13
C SER A 70 1.54 -15.69 -21.80
N GLY A 71 1.12 -15.00 -20.74
CA GLY A 71 1.75 -15.07 -19.42
C GLY A 71 0.75 -14.72 -18.33
N PHE A 72 0.27 -15.74 -17.63
CA PHE A 72 -0.51 -15.58 -16.41
C PHE A 72 0.45 -15.27 -15.25
N SER A 73 0.40 -14.06 -14.69
CA SER A 73 1.23 -13.67 -13.54
C SER A 73 0.35 -13.42 -12.31
N ILE A 74 0.28 -14.39 -11.40
CA ILE A 74 -0.29 -14.15 -10.06
C ILE A 74 0.80 -13.46 -9.24
N ASN A 75 0.57 -12.20 -8.86
CA ASN A 75 1.43 -11.51 -7.92
C ASN A 75 0.72 -11.38 -6.57
N LEU A 76 1.34 -11.95 -5.54
CA LEU A 76 0.95 -11.75 -4.15
C LEU A 76 1.84 -10.64 -3.59
N GLU A 77 1.41 -9.39 -3.70
CA GLU A 77 2.14 -8.28 -3.08
C GLU A 77 1.71 -8.13 -1.61
N LEU A 78 2.69 -7.92 -0.73
CA LEU A 78 2.43 -7.58 0.67
C LEU A 78 2.05 -6.09 0.72
N LEU A 79 0.75 -5.80 0.70
CA LEU A 79 0.24 -4.43 0.82
C LEU A 79 0.27 -3.97 2.27
N LEU A 80 1.42 -3.44 2.69
CA LEU A 80 1.47 -2.62 3.90
C LEU A 80 0.61 -1.36 3.69
N PRO A 81 -0.07 -0.85 4.74
CA PRO A 81 -0.88 0.35 4.62
C PRO A 81 -0.05 1.52 4.07
N SER A 82 -0.49 2.06 2.95
CA SER A 82 0.21 3.13 2.22
C SER A 82 -0.73 4.32 2.09
N PRO A 83 -0.23 5.57 2.19
CA PRO A 83 -1.05 6.77 2.03
C PRO A 83 -1.66 6.88 0.63
N LEU A 84 -1.09 6.20 -0.36
CA LEU A 84 -1.62 6.14 -1.72
C LEU A 84 -1.51 4.70 -2.23
N VAL A 85 -2.66 4.08 -2.47
CA VAL A 85 -2.77 2.73 -3.06
C VAL A 85 -3.30 2.88 -4.47
N THR A 86 -2.61 2.31 -5.46
CA THR A 86 -2.95 2.39 -6.88
C THR A 86 -3.25 0.99 -7.42
N LEU A 87 -3.85 0.89 -8.62
CA LEU A 87 -4.09 -0.39 -9.29
C LEU A 87 -2.82 -1.25 -9.36
N TRP A 88 -1.68 -0.61 -9.63
CA TRP A 88 -0.39 -1.28 -9.84
C TRP A 88 0.26 -1.83 -8.57
N ARG A 89 -0.30 -1.54 -7.38
CA ARG A 89 0.03 -2.21 -6.12
C ARG A 89 -0.69 -3.56 -5.96
N PHE A 90 -1.74 -3.79 -6.74
CA PHE A 90 -2.52 -5.03 -6.70
C PHE A 90 -2.17 -5.98 -7.84
N ALA A 91 -1.81 -5.42 -9.01
CA ALA A 91 -1.49 -6.20 -10.19
C ALA A 91 -0.28 -5.64 -10.92
N LYS A 92 0.61 -6.53 -11.36
CA LYS A 92 1.67 -6.18 -12.29
C LYS A 92 1.15 -6.23 -13.73
N PRO A 93 1.57 -5.31 -14.60
CA PRO A 93 1.25 -5.42 -16.01
C PRO A 93 1.99 -6.63 -16.63
N PRO A 94 1.46 -7.24 -17.71
CA PRO A 94 2.07 -8.41 -18.35
C PRO A 94 3.50 -8.16 -18.82
N ASP A 95 4.41 -9.12 -18.70
CA ASP A 95 5.80 -8.95 -19.13
C ASP A 95 5.90 -8.61 -20.63
N PRO A 96 6.85 -7.74 -21.03
CA PRO A 96 7.07 -7.46 -22.44
C PRO A 96 7.45 -8.76 -23.17
N PRO A 97 7.04 -8.94 -24.44
CA PRO A 97 7.49 -10.07 -25.24
C PRO A 97 9.03 -10.08 -25.25
N ARG A 98 9.64 -11.21 -24.88
CA ARG A 98 11.10 -11.37 -24.94
C ARG A 98 11.55 -11.07 -26.36
N VAL A 99 12.21 -9.94 -26.56
CA VAL A 99 12.94 -9.68 -27.79
C VAL A 99 14.10 -10.66 -27.78
N THR A 100 13.96 -11.78 -28.50
CA THR A 100 15.14 -12.55 -28.90
C THR A 100 15.95 -11.62 -29.79
N THR A 101 16.96 -10.98 -29.21
CA THR A 101 18.05 -10.37 -29.96
C THR A 101 18.77 -11.50 -30.70
N ARG A 102 18.23 -11.90 -31.84
CA ARG A 102 18.99 -12.64 -32.84
C ARG A 102 20.04 -11.66 -33.34
N SER A 103 21.24 -11.75 -32.78
CA SER A 103 22.40 -10.99 -33.24
C SER A 103 22.52 -11.18 -34.76
N PRO A 104 22.41 -10.13 -35.59
CA PRO A 104 22.75 -10.20 -37.01
C PRO A 104 24.28 -10.12 -37.11
N ARG A 105 24.96 -11.18 -36.68
CA ARG A 105 26.40 -11.32 -36.85
C ARG A 105 26.75 -12.78 -36.93
N ASP A 106 26.41 -13.35 -38.09
CA ASP A 106 27.08 -14.49 -38.74
C ASP A 106 26.43 -14.65 -40.13
N GLU A 107 26.54 -13.60 -40.95
CA GLU A 107 26.49 -13.74 -42.41
C GLU A 107 27.95 -13.93 -42.85
N PRO A 108 28.43 -15.16 -43.07
CA PRO A 108 29.69 -15.35 -43.75
C PRO A 108 29.50 -14.85 -45.19
N PHE A 109 30.24 -13.81 -45.57
CA PHE A 109 30.46 -13.46 -46.97
C PHE A 109 30.98 -14.69 -47.71
N GLY A 110 30.06 -15.43 -48.36
CA GLY A 110 30.34 -16.59 -49.18
C GLY A 110 30.25 -16.22 -50.65
N SER A 111 31.39 -16.27 -51.34
CA SER A 111 31.54 -16.12 -52.79
C SER A 111 30.63 -17.07 -53.58
N PRO A 112 30.29 -16.77 -54.85
CA PRO A 112 29.38 -17.59 -55.64
C PRO A 112 30.03 -18.95 -55.95
N SER A 113 29.49 -20.02 -55.38
CA SER A 113 29.83 -21.40 -55.72
C SER A 113 28.77 -21.95 -56.67
N PHE A 114 29.21 -22.26 -57.89
CA PHE A 114 28.51 -23.12 -58.82
C PHE A 114 28.64 -24.58 -58.35
N GLY A 115 27.55 -25.34 -58.43
CA GLY A 115 27.60 -26.79 -58.66
C GLY A 115 27.18 -27.71 -57.51
N GLU A 116 26.42 -28.73 -57.92
CA GLU A 116 26.20 -30.05 -57.29
C GLU A 116 25.22 -30.18 -56.11
N SER A 117 24.07 -30.75 -56.44
CA SER A 117 23.03 -31.32 -55.58
C SER A 117 23.41 -32.70 -55.02
N THR A 118 23.20 -32.95 -53.72
CA THR A 118 22.56 -34.17 -53.17
C THR A 118 22.35 -34.10 -51.64
N PRO A 119 21.31 -34.74 -51.08
CA PRO A 119 20.95 -34.63 -49.66
C PRO A 119 21.32 -35.87 -48.84
N SER A 120 21.68 -35.69 -47.56
CA SER A 120 21.48 -36.72 -46.54
C SER A 120 21.54 -36.12 -45.13
N GLY A 121 20.59 -36.51 -44.29
CA GLY A 121 20.43 -36.04 -42.92
C GLY A 121 21.38 -36.68 -41.92
N GLY A 122 21.41 -36.11 -40.72
CA GLY A 122 22.12 -36.70 -39.58
C GLY A 122 22.40 -35.66 -38.51
N ALA A 123 21.63 -35.72 -37.41
CA ALA A 123 21.80 -34.89 -36.23
C ALA A 123 23.19 -35.05 -35.60
N THR A 124 23.82 -33.93 -35.22
CA THR A 124 24.77 -33.89 -34.11
C THR A 124 24.69 -32.54 -33.40
N THR A 125 24.43 -32.62 -32.10
CA THR A 125 24.60 -31.56 -31.10
C THR A 125 26.05 -31.06 -31.11
N PRO A 126 26.30 -29.76 -30.88
CA PRO A 126 27.55 -29.35 -30.24
C PRO A 126 27.26 -28.66 -28.90
N THR A 127 27.69 -29.37 -27.85
CA THR A 127 28.70 -28.93 -26.88
C THR A 127 28.66 -27.45 -26.45
N GLY A 128 28.28 -27.25 -25.19
CA GLY A 128 28.34 -25.97 -24.51
C GLY A 128 29.76 -25.41 -24.47
N SER A 129 29.87 -24.14 -24.89
CA SER A 129 31.00 -23.28 -24.56
C SER A 129 30.63 -22.46 -23.33
N ALA A 130 31.34 -22.71 -22.23
CA ALA A 130 31.42 -21.80 -21.11
C ALA A 130 32.00 -20.46 -21.59
N GLY A 131 31.37 -19.35 -21.22
CA GLY A 131 31.79 -18.00 -21.61
C GLY A 131 31.27 -16.95 -20.64
N SER A 132 32.12 -16.61 -19.68
CA SER A 132 32.29 -15.32 -19.01
C SER A 132 31.05 -14.57 -18.47
N GLY A 133 30.99 -14.46 -17.14
CA GLY A 133 30.04 -13.64 -16.40
C GLY A 133 30.17 -12.15 -16.72
N GLY A 134 29.11 -11.58 -17.30
CA GLY A 134 28.76 -10.17 -17.19
C GLY A 134 27.58 -10.06 -16.22
N THR A 135 27.76 -9.33 -15.12
CA THR A 135 26.65 -8.94 -14.24
C THR A 135 25.87 -7.81 -14.89
N ASP A 136 25.04 -8.15 -15.88
CA ASP A 136 24.04 -7.24 -16.43
C ASP A 136 22.91 -7.07 -15.41
N LEU A 137 22.92 -5.94 -14.70
CA LEU A 137 21.83 -5.51 -13.82
C LEU A 137 20.87 -4.64 -14.64
N MET A 138 19.75 -5.23 -15.05
CA MET A 138 18.65 -4.53 -15.71
C MET A 138 17.92 -3.64 -14.70
N ILE A 139 18.07 -2.32 -14.79
CA ILE A 139 17.20 -1.36 -14.09
C ILE A 139 16.13 -0.91 -15.08
N GLU A 140 14.91 -1.38 -14.87
CA GLU A 140 13.76 -0.93 -15.66
C GLU A 140 13.39 0.52 -15.27
N THR A 141 13.57 1.46 -16.20
CA THR A 141 12.93 2.78 -16.13
C THR A 141 11.83 2.89 -17.20
N PRO A 142 10.76 3.66 -16.96
CA PRO A 142 9.53 3.61 -17.76
C PRO A 142 9.62 4.18 -19.20
N VAL A 143 10.80 4.52 -19.71
CA VAL A 143 10.97 5.07 -21.07
C VAL A 143 12.07 4.39 -21.89
N GLU A 144 13.07 3.75 -21.28
CA GLU A 144 14.14 3.08 -22.03
C GLU A 144 14.89 2.07 -21.14
N THR A 145 15.03 0.82 -21.59
CA THR A 145 15.90 -0.16 -20.91
C THR A 145 17.35 0.16 -21.24
N VAL A 146 17.94 1.12 -20.54
CA VAL A 146 19.37 1.44 -20.67
C VAL A 146 20.17 0.41 -19.85
N GLY A 147 20.46 -0.72 -20.46
CA GLY A 147 21.49 -1.65 -19.99
C GLY A 147 22.86 -1.05 -20.28
N GLY A 148 23.44 -0.38 -19.29
CA GLY A 148 24.82 0.11 -19.33
C GLY A 148 25.58 -0.32 -18.08
N PRO A 149 26.90 -0.54 -18.16
CA PRO A 149 27.71 -0.86 -16.98
C PRO A 149 27.54 0.24 -15.94
N LEU A 150 27.56 -0.08 -14.64
CA LEU A 150 27.46 0.94 -13.57
C LEU A 150 28.53 2.05 -13.70
N GLU A 151 29.62 1.77 -14.41
CA GLU A 151 30.69 2.68 -14.78
C GLU A 151 30.26 3.76 -15.79
N ALA A 152 29.20 3.53 -16.57
CA ALA A 152 28.60 4.48 -17.51
C ALA A 152 27.60 5.44 -16.86
N ILE A 153 27.28 5.27 -15.56
CA ILE A 153 26.50 6.24 -14.80
C ILE A 153 27.41 7.44 -14.50
N GLY A 154 27.59 8.30 -15.51
CA GLY A 154 28.32 9.54 -15.36
C GLY A 154 27.70 10.43 -14.27
N THR A 155 28.50 11.34 -13.73
CA THR A 155 28.04 12.36 -12.76
C THR A 155 26.79 13.10 -13.25
N GLN A 156 26.71 13.35 -14.55
CA GLN A 156 25.54 13.94 -15.20
C GLN A 156 24.26 13.10 -15.04
N THR A 157 24.35 11.78 -15.21
CA THR A 157 23.20 10.87 -15.02
C THR A 157 22.75 10.86 -13.56
N MET A 158 23.68 10.87 -12.61
CA MET A 158 23.34 10.96 -11.18
C MET A 158 22.60 12.26 -10.84
N VAL A 159 23.01 13.39 -11.43
CA VAL A 159 22.32 14.68 -11.26
C VAL A 159 20.90 14.61 -11.79
N TRP A 160 20.69 14.05 -12.99
CA TRP A 160 19.34 13.89 -13.55
C TRP A 160 18.47 12.94 -12.73
N ILE A 161 19.02 11.82 -12.24
CA ILE A 161 18.32 10.90 -11.35
C ILE A 161 17.92 11.62 -10.06
N GLY A 162 18.85 12.34 -9.43
CA GLY A 162 18.58 13.11 -8.22
C GLY A 162 17.50 14.18 -8.42
N LEU A 163 17.57 14.92 -9.53
CA LEU A 163 16.57 15.93 -9.88
C LEU A 163 15.18 15.30 -10.12
N THR A 164 15.14 14.18 -10.83
CA THR A 164 13.90 13.46 -11.12
C THR A 164 13.27 12.91 -9.83
N LEU A 165 14.08 12.33 -8.94
CA LEU A 165 13.64 11.86 -7.63
C LEU A 165 13.13 13.01 -6.76
N ALA A 166 13.80 14.16 -6.77
CA ALA A 166 13.36 15.34 -6.03
C ALA A 166 12.03 15.89 -6.58
N ALA A 167 11.90 16.01 -7.89
CA ALA A 167 10.65 16.43 -8.54
C ALA A 167 9.50 15.47 -8.22
N TYR A 168 9.76 14.16 -8.29
CA TYR A 168 8.79 13.14 -7.90
C TYR A 168 8.43 13.23 -6.41
N ALA A 169 9.40 13.39 -5.52
CA ALA A 169 9.16 13.54 -4.08
C ALA A 169 8.23 14.72 -3.77
N VAL A 170 8.42 15.84 -4.47
CA VAL A 170 7.57 17.04 -4.35
C VAL A 170 6.15 16.75 -4.83
N LEU A 171 6.01 16.24 -6.07
CA LEU A 171 4.69 15.95 -6.64
C LEU A 171 3.92 14.92 -5.80
N SER A 172 4.60 13.84 -5.43
CA SER A 172 4.04 12.79 -4.58
C SER A 172 3.69 13.32 -3.20
N GLY A 173 4.50 14.20 -2.62
CA GLY A 173 4.24 14.78 -1.30
C GLY A 173 3.02 15.69 -1.28
N ILE A 174 2.87 16.55 -2.30
CA ILE A 174 1.68 17.38 -2.49
C ILE A 174 0.43 16.51 -2.64
N LEU A 175 0.53 15.46 -3.46
CA LEU A 175 -0.59 14.56 -3.72
C LEU A 175 -1.02 13.79 -2.46
N MET A 176 -0.07 13.21 -1.71
CA MET A 176 -0.35 12.51 -0.46
C MET A 176 -0.94 13.45 0.60
N ALA A 177 -0.40 14.67 0.71
CA ALA A 177 -0.92 15.68 1.62
C ALA A 177 -2.37 16.06 1.33
N ALA A 178 -2.70 16.31 0.05
CA ALA A 178 -4.05 16.63 -0.37
C ALA A 178 -5.00 15.45 -0.17
N TYR A 179 -4.56 14.24 -0.52
CA TYR A 179 -5.39 13.03 -0.48
C TYR A 179 -5.67 12.57 0.95
N VAL A 180 -4.63 12.32 1.75
CA VAL A 180 -4.78 11.85 3.14
C VAL A 180 -5.37 12.95 4.02
N GLY A 181 -4.92 14.20 3.86
CA GLY A 181 -5.48 15.35 4.58
C GLY A 181 -6.94 15.62 4.26
N GLY A 182 -7.34 15.45 3.00
CA GLY A 182 -8.74 15.58 2.61
C GLY A 182 -9.63 14.48 3.21
N ILE A 183 -9.14 13.23 3.23
CA ILE A 183 -9.84 12.10 3.86
C ILE A 183 -10.00 12.34 5.36
N ASP A 184 -8.93 12.69 6.08
CA ASP A 184 -8.95 12.95 7.53
C ASP A 184 -10.00 14.01 7.90
N ARG A 185 -9.97 15.17 7.23
CA ARG A 185 -10.94 16.25 7.45
C ARG A 185 -12.37 15.81 7.18
N ARG A 186 -12.60 15.08 6.08
CA ARG A 186 -13.96 14.62 5.76
C ARG A 186 -14.46 13.59 6.78
N LEU A 187 -13.58 12.72 7.28
CA LEU A 187 -13.92 11.80 8.38
C LEU A 187 -14.24 12.54 9.68
N ARG A 188 -13.60 13.69 9.94
CA ARG A 188 -13.96 14.60 11.05
C ARG A 188 -15.19 15.47 10.77
N SER A 189 -15.88 15.27 9.64
CA SER A 189 -17.02 16.06 9.18
C SER A 189 -16.70 17.54 8.94
N GLU A 190 -15.44 17.84 8.64
CA GLU A 190 -14.97 19.18 8.28
C GLU A 190 -15.08 19.46 6.77
N PRO A 191 -15.14 20.74 6.36
CA PRO A 191 -15.09 21.11 4.95
C PRO A 191 -13.74 20.72 4.31
N ILE A 192 -13.79 20.35 3.03
CA ILE A 192 -12.60 19.99 2.26
C ILE A 192 -11.79 21.26 1.97
N ALA A 193 -10.60 21.37 2.56
CA ALA A 193 -9.67 22.48 2.33
C ALA A 193 -8.31 21.96 1.83
N LEU A 194 -8.26 21.51 0.57
CA LEU A 194 -7.07 20.87 -0.03
C LEU A 194 -5.83 21.75 0.03
N GLY A 195 -5.96 23.06 -0.25
CA GLY A 195 -4.84 24.00 -0.20
C GLY A 195 -4.21 24.08 1.19
N SER A 196 -5.03 24.13 2.24
CA SER A 196 -4.56 24.11 3.63
C SER A 196 -3.87 22.78 3.95
N CYS A 197 -4.41 21.65 3.49
CA CYS A 197 -3.78 20.33 3.67
C CYS A 197 -2.41 20.26 2.99
N VAL A 198 -2.28 20.77 1.76
CA VAL A 198 -1.01 20.78 1.01
C VAL A 198 0.02 21.65 1.72
N VAL A 199 -0.33 22.88 2.12
CA VAL A 199 0.61 23.79 2.79
C VAL A 199 1.09 23.20 4.12
N THR A 200 0.19 22.56 4.87
CA THR A 200 0.48 22.01 6.20
C THR A 200 1.29 20.71 6.12
N TYR A 201 0.89 19.78 5.25
CA TYR A 201 1.40 18.41 5.27
C TYR A 201 2.43 18.11 4.17
N ALA A 202 2.39 18.79 3.02
CA ALA A 202 3.28 18.45 1.90
C ALA A 202 4.78 18.51 2.28
N PRO A 203 5.29 19.51 3.03
CA PRO A 203 6.70 19.53 3.41
C PRO A 203 7.14 18.26 4.17
N ARG A 204 6.28 17.73 5.05
CA ARG A 204 6.53 16.50 5.81
C ARG A 204 6.58 15.29 4.89
N PHE A 205 5.65 15.18 3.94
CA PHE A 205 5.65 14.11 2.95
C PHE A 205 6.82 14.18 1.96
N VAL A 206 7.23 15.39 1.54
CA VAL A 206 8.41 15.57 0.69
C VAL A 206 9.66 15.09 1.41
N LEU A 207 9.85 15.52 2.66
CA LEU A 207 10.98 15.08 3.47
C LEU A 207 10.97 13.57 3.69
N TYR A 208 9.79 12.99 3.95
CA TYR A 208 9.61 11.54 4.05
C TYR A 208 10.04 10.82 2.78
N ASN A 209 9.55 11.24 1.61
CA ASN A 209 9.92 10.64 0.33
C ASN A 209 11.43 10.74 0.05
N LEU A 210 12.05 11.90 0.34
CA LEU A 210 13.49 12.07 0.19
C LEU A 210 14.29 11.14 1.11
N VAL A 211 13.85 10.94 2.35
CA VAL A 211 14.48 10.00 3.28
C VAL A 211 14.32 8.57 2.78
N VAL A 212 13.13 8.17 2.30
CA VAL A 212 12.91 6.84 1.74
C VAL A 212 13.78 6.61 0.50
N PHE A 213 13.86 7.56 -0.43
CA PHE A 213 14.72 7.45 -1.61
C PHE A 213 16.20 7.40 -1.23
N GLY A 214 16.64 8.24 -0.30
CA GLY A 214 18.00 8.21 0.22
C GLY A 214 18.34 6.87 0.87
N ALA A 215 17.43 6.31 1.67
CA ALA A 215 17.60 5.00 2.31
C ALA A 215 17.67 3.88 1.27
N VAL A 216 16.82 3.90 0.24
CA VAL A 216 16.85 2.92 -0.87
C VAL A 216 18.17 3.02 -1.63
N LEU A 217 18.63 4.23 -2.00
CA LEU A 217 19.91 4.42 -2.67
C LEU A 217 21.09 3.94 -1.82
N LEU A 218 21.05 4.18 -0.51
CA LEU A 218 22.05 3.67 0.43
C LEU A 218 22.02 2.15 0.54
N LEU A 219 20.84 1.53 0.51
CA LEU A 219 20.66 0.08 0.53
C LEU A 219 21.06 -0.60 -0.78
N LEU A 220 21.07 0.13 -1.91
CA LEU A 220 21.62 -0.36 -3.17
C LEU A 220 23.16 -0.46 -3.15
N ALA A 221 23.86 0.33 -2.33
CA ALA A 221 25.32 0.27 -2.27
C ALA A 221 25.88 -1.12 -1.89
N PRO A 222 25.40 -1.81 -0.84
CA PRO A 222 25.86 -3.17 -0.53
C PRO A 222 25.44 -4.23 -1.57
N LEU A 223 24.47 -3.95 -2.45
CA LEU A 223 24.07 -4.85 -3.54
C LEU A 223 25.21 -5.13 -4.54
N VAL A 224 26.15 -4.20 -4.64
CA VAL A 224 27.35 -4.37 -5.46
C VAL A 224 28.44 -5.19 -4.76
N LEU A 225 28.42 -5.25 -3.41
CA LEU A 225 29.48 -5.87 -2.62
C LEU A 225 29.14 -7.28 -2.11
N VAL A 226 27.85 -7.60 -1.91
CA VAL A 226 27.41 -8.86 -1.31
C VAL A 226 26.70 -9.72 -2.37
N PRO A 227 26.96 -11.05 -2.42
CA PRO A 227 26.32 -11.92 -3.39
C PRO A 227 24.78 -11.86 -3.28
N PRO A 228 24.04 -11.79 -4.42
CA PRO A 228 22.59 -11.62 -4.45
C PRO A 228 21.77 -12.56 -3.55
N PRO A 229 22.05 -13.88 -3.45
CA PRO A 229 21.20 -14.76 -2.64
C PRO A 229 21.26 -14.43 -1.14
N LEU A 230 22.42 -14.02 -0.62
CA LEU A 230 22.55 -13.65 0.80
C LEU A 230 21.82 -12.33 1.09
N LEU A 231 21.89 -11.39 0.17
CA LEU A 231 21.16 -10.13 0.28
C LEU A 231 19.66 -10.33 0.26
N ILE A 232 19.11 -11.20 -0.60
CA ILE A 232 17.67 -11.43 -0.64
C ILE A 232 17.17 -11.96 0.72
N VAL A 233 17.89 -12.93 1.30
CA VAL A 233 17.52 -13.54 2.59
C VAL A 233 17.53 -12.52 3.74
N LEU A 234 18.43 -11.54 3.72
CA LEU A 234 18.53 -10.52 4.77
C LEU A 234 17.68 -9.26 4.50
N ALA A 235 17.65 -8.81 3.25
CA ALA A 235 16.95 -7.60 2.83
C ALA A 235 15.43 -7.79 2.88
N PHE A 236 14.91 -8.97 2.51
CA PHE A 236 13.48 -9.24 2.58
C PHE A 236 12.89 -9.04 4.00
N PRO A 237 13.37 -9.73 5.06
CA PRO A 237 12.85 -9.52 6.40
C PRO A 237 13.11 -8.09 6.90
N ALA A 238 14.27 -7.49 6.58
CA ALA A 238 14.54 -6.11 6.94
C ALA A 238 13.51 -5.15 6.32
N VAL A 239 13.19 -5.28 5.03
CA VAL A 239 12.18 -4.47 4.34
C VAL A 239 10.80 -4.67 4.95
N VAL A 240 10.42 -5.90 5.28
CA VAL A 240 9.12 -6.19 5.94
C VAL A 240 9.05 -5.54 7.32
N ILE A 241 10.12 -5.65 8.13
CA ILE A 241 10.18 -5.03 9.45
C ILE A 241 10.16 -3.52 9.36
N LEU A 242 11.00 -2.91 8.51
CA LEU A 242 11.02 -1.46 8.32
C LEU A 242 9.68 -0.94 7.79
N GLY A 243 9.08 -1.67 6.84
CA GLY A 243 7.76 -1.35 6.32
C GLY A 243 6.70 -1.37 7.40
N TYR A 244 6.68 -2.40 8.26
CA TYR A 244 5.77 -2.45 9.40
C TYR A 244 6.03 -1.33 10.43
N VAL A 245 7.28 -1.07 10.77
CA VAL A 245 7.64 -0.07 11.79
C VAL A 245 7.32 1.36 11.33
N PHE A 246 7.44 1.65 10.03
CA PHE A 246 7.28 3.00 9.49
C PHE A 246 5.99 3.25 8.71
N TYR A 247 5.13 2.25 8.47
CA TYR A 247 3.84 2.50 7.81
C TYR A 247 2.95 3.54 8.52
N PRO A 248 2.94 3.68 9.86
CA PRO A 248 2.12 4.69 10.55
C PRO A 248 2.56 6.14 10.26
N VAL A 249 3.86 6.38 10.03
CA VAL A 249 4.46 7.72 9.89
C VAL A 249 3.67 8.67 8.95
N PRO A 250 3.37 8.30 7.68
CA PRO A 250 2.62 9.18 6.79
C PRO A 250 1.22 9.53 7.29
N PHE A 251 0.57 8.64 8.05
CA PHE A 251 -0.76 8.90 8.61
C PHE A 251 -0.67 9.80 9.85
N LEU A 252 0.36 9.63 10.68
CA LEU A 252 0.58 10.47 11.86
C LEU A 252 0.85 11.94 11.51
N PHE A 253 1.49 12.22 10.37
CA PHE A 253 1.67 13.60 9.90
C PHE A 253 0.36 14.36 9.74
N VAL A 254 -0.72 13.65 9.44
CA VAL A 254 -2.04 14.22 9.13
C VAL A 254 -2.97 14.10 10.32
N VAL A 255 -3.12 12.89 10.85
CA VAL A 255 -4.14 12.60 11.88
C VAL A 255 -3.84 13.30 13.20
N ASP A 256 -2.56 13.37 13.58
CA ASP A 256 -2.08 13.90 14.86
C ASP A 256 -1.26 15.18 14.70
N ASP A 257 -1.15 15.68 13.46
CA ASP A 257 -0.36 16.86 13.14
C ASP A 257 1.12 16.78 13.58
N THR A 258 1.64 15.56 13.74
CA THR A 258 2.93 15.32 14.38
C THR A 258 4.09 15.89 13.54
N PRO A 259 5.08 16.56 14.17
CA PRO A 259 6.29 16.97 13.45
C PRO A 259 7.10 15.74 13.01
N PHE A 260 7.95 15.93 11.99
CA PHE A 260 8.61 14.85 11.28
C PHE A 260 9.26 13.81 12.22
N LEU A 261 10.22 14.22 13.05
CA LEU A 261 10.96 13.30 13.92
C LEU A 261 10.09 12.61 14.98
N GLU A 262 9.10 13.33 15.50
CA GLU A 262 8.22 12.79 16.54
C GLU A 262 7.28 11.74 15.95
N ALA A 263 6.86 11.89 14.69
CA ALA A 263 6.08 10.87 13.99
C ALA A 263 6.84 9.54 13.89
N PHE A 264 8.15 9.57 13.62
CA PHE A 264 8.99 8.36 13.59
C PHE A 264 9.09 7.70 14.98
N ARG A 265 9.34 8.48 16.04
CA ARG A 265 9.40 7.96 17.41
C ARG A 265 8.07 7.34 17.83
N ARG A 266 6.97 8.05 17.58
CA ARG A 266 5.61 7.59 17.87
C ARG A 266 5.27 6.33 17.08
N SER A 267 5.67 6.27 15.80
CA SER A 267 5.51 5.08 14.96
C SER A 267 6.22 3.84 15.52
N VAL A 268 7.47 4.00 15.99
CA VAL A 268 8.22 2.91 16.65
C VAL A 268 7.51 2.50 17.95
N GLY A 269 7.05 3.45 18.77
CA GLY A 269 6.30 3.16 20.00
C GLY A 269 5.02 2.37 19.72
N LEU A 270 4.22 2.81 18.74
CA LEU A 270 2.96 2.15 18.35
C LEU A 270 3.17 0.74 17.81
N THR A 271 4.22 0.52 17.03
CA THR A 271 4.50 -0.77 16.37
C THR A 271 5.20 -1.77 17.29
N THR A 272 6.02 -1.29 18.24
CA THR A 272 6.68 -2.14 19.24
C THR A 272 5.76 -2.53 20.40
N ALA A 273 4.78 -1.68 20.76
CA ALA A 273 3.74 -2.04 21.72
C ALA A 273 2.86 -3.21 21.24
N GLY A 274 2.81 -3.44 19.92
CA GLY A 274 2.05 -4.55 19.32
C GLY A 274 0.54 -4.41 19.47
N GLY A 275 -0.18 -5.54 19.44
CA GLY A 275 -1.62 -5.58 19.70
C GLY A 275 -2.48 -5.01 18.55
N PRO A 276 -3.28 -3.95 18.76
CA PRO A 276 -4.22 -3.45 17.76
C PRO A 276 -3.56 -3.02 16.45
N VAL A 277 -2.38 -2.40 16.50
CA VAL A 277 -1.63 -1.95 15.32
C VAL A 277 -1.17 -3.13 14.48
N LEU A 278 -0.65 -4.18 15.12
CA LEU A 278 -0.27 -5.42 14.45
C LEU A 278 -1.49 -6.13 13.86
N SER A 279 -2.57 -6.26 14.62
CA SER A 279 -3.82 -6.90 14.17
C SER A 279 -4.43 -6.16 12.97
N PHE A 280 -4.46 -4.82 13.02
CA PHE A 280 -4.97 -4.01 11.92
C PHE A 280 -4.10 -4.18 10.67
N ALA A 281 -2.77 -4.08 10.80
CA ALA A 281 -1.84 -4.26 9.69
C ALA A 281 -1.96 -5.67 9.08
N PHE A 282 -2.09 -6.71 9.91
CA PHE A 282 -2.27 -8.08 9.44
C PHE A 282 -3.53 -8.23 8.58
N TRP A 283 -4.69 -7.79 9.07
CA TRP A 283 -5.94 -7.89 8.30
C TRP A 283 -5.93 -7.01 7.05
N HIS A 284 -5.29 -5.84 7.11
CA HIS A 284 -5.07 -5.00 5.95
C HIS A 284 -4.26 -5.72 4.87
N VAL A 285 -3.16 -6.39 5.24
CA VAL A 285 -2.35 -7.21 4.33
C VAL A 285 -3.17 -8.37 3.77
N VAL A 286 -3.95 -9.07 4.59
CA VAL A 286 -4.81 -10.18 4.14
C VAL A 286 -5.81 -9.70 3.08
N VAL A 287 -6.52 -8.60 3.32
CA VAL A 287 -7.46 -8.01 2.35
C VAL A 287 -6.74 -7.55 1.09
N GLY A 288 -5.56 -6.94 1.24
CA GLY A 288 -4.69 -6.58 0.13
C GLY A 288 -4.35 -7.78 -0.75
N VAL A 289 -3.87 -8.87 -0.15
CA VAL A 289 -3.49 -10.11 -0.86
C VAL A 289 -4.69 -10.74 -1.58
N VAL A 290 -5.84 -10.85 -0.90
CA VAL A 290 -7.07 -11.39 -1.50
C VAL A 290 -7.50 -10.52 -2.68
N SER A 291 -7.49 -9.19 -2.51
CA SER A 291 -7.86 -8.26 -3.57
C SER A 291 -6.89 -8.30 -4.75
N SER A 292 -5.58 -8.37 -4.49
CA SER A 292 -4.54 -8.52 -5.51
C SER A 292 -4.79 -9.74 -6.39
N PHE A 293 -5.18 -10.87 -5.81
CA PHE A 293 -5.51 -12.06 -6.57
C PHE A 293 -6.64 -11.81 -7.58
N PHE A 294 -7.75 -11.20 -7.15
CA PHE A 294 -8.88 -10.91 -8.03
C PHE A 294 -8.54 -9.83 -9.07
N ILE A 295 -7.91 -8.73 -8.65
CA ILE A 295 -7.53 -7.63 -9.55
C ILE A 295 -6.53 -8.13 -10.59
N SER A 296 -5.55 -8.94 -10.20
CA SER A 296 -4.57 -9.58 -11.10
C SER A 296 -5.26 -10.47 -12.14
N LEU A 297 -6.30 -11.23 -11.75
CA LEU A 297 -7.10 -12.01 -12.68
C LEU A 297 -7.78 -11.12 -13.72
N PHE A 298 -8.41 -10.01 -13.31
CA PHE A 298 -9.06 -9.07 -14.21
C PHE A 298 -8.07 -8.37 -15.16
N VAL A 299 -6.91 -7.94 -14.66
CA VAL A 299 -5.86 -7.31 -15.48
C VAL A 299 -5.31 -8.31 -16.50
N SER A 300 -5.16 -9.58 -16.14
CA SER A 300 -4.65 -10.64 -17.02
C SER A 300 -5.55 -10.94 -18.22
N VAL A 301 -6.85 -10.66 -18.12
CA VAL A 301 -7.80 -10.80 -19.25
C VAL A 301 -7.56 -9.73 -20.32
N GLY A 302 -6.94 -8.61 -19.96
CA GLY A 302 -6.72 -7.46 -20.85
C GLY A 302 -8.01 -6.72 -21.22
N GLY A 303 -7.88 -5.61 -21.96
CA GLY A 303 -9.00 -4.85 -22.51
C GLY A 303 -10.07 -4.47 -21.47
N ALA A 304 -11.27 -5.05 -21.58
CA ALA A 304 -12.38 -4.81 -20.66
C ALA A 304 -12.09 -5.28 -19.22
N GLY A 305 -11.31 -6.35 -19.04
CA GLY A 305 -10.89 -6.82 -17.72
C GLY A 305 -10.03 -5.78 -16.99
N PHE A 306 -9.12 -5.13 -17.71
CA PHE A 306 -8.35 -4.00 -17.16
C PHE A 306 -9.25 -2.83 -16.72
N LEU A 307 -10.28 -2.48 -17.49
CA LEU A 307 -11.22 -1.42 -17.10
C LEU A 307 -12.00 -1.76 -15.83
N LEU A 308 -12.44 -3.02 -15.69
CA LEU A 308 -13.09 -3.49 -14.46
C LEU A 308 -12.13 -3.49 -13.27
N ALA A 309 -10.89 -3.92 -13.48
CA ALA A 309 -9.84 -3.87 -12.46
C ALA A 309 -9.57 -2.42 -11.99
N LEU A 310 -9.44 -1.49 -12.94
CA LEU A 310 -9.24 -0.07 -12.65
C LEU A 310 -10.42 0.50 -11.84
N LEU A 311 -11.65 0.24 -12.31
CA LEU A 311 -12.87 0.76 -11.68
C LEU A 311 -13.11 0.15 -10.29
N GLY A 312 -12.75 -1.11 -10.07
CA GLY A 312 -12.85 -1.77 -8.77
C GLY A 312 -11.72 -1.42 -7.80
N SER A 313 -10.51 -1.18 -8.31
CA SER A 313 -9.33 -0.89 -7.47
C SER A 313 -9.38 0.49 -6.83
N ALA A 314 -9.93 1.51 -7.51
CA ALA A 314 -10.04 2.87 -6.98
C ALA A 314 -10.90 2.98 -5.69
N PRO A 315 -12.15 2.47 -5.64
CA PRO A 315 -12.94 2.50 -4.41
C PRO A 315 -12.34 1.61 -3.32
N LEU A 316 -11.76 0.45 -3.69
CA LEU A 316 -11.06 -0.40 -2.74
C LEU A 316 -9.86 0.32 -2.09
N ALA A 317 -9.02 0.96 -2.90
CA ALA A 317 -7.88 1.74 -2.44
C ALA A 317 -8.31 2.88 -1.50
N LEU A 318 -9.40 3.57 -1.83
CA LEU A 318 -9.99 4.59 -0.98
C LEU A 318 -10.45 4.02 0.36
N VAL A 319 -11.21 2.92 0.35
CA VAL A 319 -11.71 2.29 1.57
C VAL A 319 -10.57 1.85 2.47
N LEU A 320 -9.54 1.22 1.92
CA LEU A 320 -8.36 0.78 2.67
C LEU A 320 -7.58 1.96 3.27
N THR A 321 -7.40 3.04 2.52
CA THR A 321 -6.68 4.23 3.00
C THR A 321 -7.50 4.94 4.09
N ALA A 322 -8.80 5.16 3.86
CA ALA A 322 -9.68 5.82 4.82
C ALA A 322 -9.88 4.99 6.09
N ALA A 323 -9.93 3.66 6.00
CA ALA A 323 -9.98 2.78 7.17
C ALA A 323 -8.70 2.91 8.02
N THR A 324 -7.54 3.08 7.36
CA THR A 324 -6.27 3.30 8.06
C THR A 324 -6.25 4.66 8.77
N VAL A 325 -6.76 5.72 8.12
CA VAL A 325 -6.92 7.04 8.74
C VAL A 325 -7.88 6.96 9.94
N SER A 326 -9.04 6.33 9.77
CA SER A 326 -10.04 6.15 10.85
C SER A 326 -9.49 5.36 12.04
N PHE A 327 -8.68 4.33 11.77
CA PHE A 327 -8.00 3.55 12.81
C PHE A 327 -7.07 4.43 13.65
N PHE A 328 -6.20 5.22 13.00
CA PHE A 328 -5.30 6.10 13.74
C PHE A 328 -6.05 7.22 14.46
N GLN A 329 -7.10 7.82 13.88
CA GLN A 329 -7.94 8.81 14.56
C GLN A 329 -8.47 8.24 15.89
N THR A 330 -9.15 7.10 15.81
CA THR A 330 -9.76 6.45 16.99
C THR A 330 -8.71 6.06 18.03
N ARG A 331 -7.55 5.57 17.58
CA ARG A 331 -6.46 5.15 18.49
C ARG A 331 -5.87 6.33 19.26
N LEU A 332 -5.75 7.48 18.61
CA LEU A 332 -5.15 8.69 19.16
C LEU A 332 -6.14 9.49 20.03
N ASP A 333 -7.41 9.51 19.65
CA ASP A 333 -8.49 10.12 20.44
C ASP A 333 -8.72 9.34 21.75
N GLY A 334 -8.55 8.01 21.74
CA GLY A 334 -8.71 7.15 22.93
C GLY A 334 -7.56 7.17 23.94
N ASP A 335 -6.38 7.69 23.57
CA ASP A 335 -5.25 7.88 24.49
C ASP A 335 -5.25 9.31 25.12
N GLY A 336 -6.33 10.07 24.94
CA GLY A 336 -6.53 11.37 25.59
C GLY A 336 -6.64 11.25 27.11
N PRO A 337 -6.22 12.28 27.88
CA PRO A 337 -6.22 12.27 29.35
C PRO A 337 -7.59 12.05 30.00
N ASP A 338 -8.69 12.10 29.24
CA ASP A 338 -10.06 11.98 29.75
C ASP A 338 -10.61 10.54 29.77
N ALA A 339 -9.87 9.56 29.20
CA ALA A 339 -10.32 8.15 29.18
C ALA A 339 -10.16 7.42 30.53
N GLY A 340 -9.65 8.09 31.56
CA GLY A 340 -9.43 7.54 32.90
C GLY A 340 -10.49 7.90 33.95
N GLU A 341 -11.49 8.74 33.63
CA GLU A 341 -12.39 9.32 34.64
C GLU A 341 -13.83 8.75 34.66
N ASP A 342 -14.14 7.78 33.80
CA ASP A 342 -15.47 7.13 33.75
C ASP A 342 -15.40 5.67 34.20
N GLY A 343 -14.98 5.46 35.45
CA GLY A 343 -14.82 4.12 36.01
C GLY A 343 -15.13 3.97 37.50
N HIS A 344 -15.57 5.02 38.21
CA HIS A 344 -16.13 4.87 39.57
C HIS A 344 -16.74 6.19 40.07
N ARG A 345 -17.83 6.67 39.46
CA ARG A 345 -18.82 7.42 40.25
C ARG A 345 -19.61 6.40 41.05
N THR A 346 -19.02 5.95 42.14
CA THR A 346 -19.81 5.54 43.29
C THR A 346 -20.78 6.69 43.56
N ALA A 347 -22.07 6.38 43.61
CA ALA A 347 -23.09 7.27 44.15
C ALA A 347 -22.72 7.60 45.60
N GLY A 348 -21.81 8.55 45.75
CA GLY A 348 -21.50 9.21 47.00
C GLY A 348 -22.66 10.16 47.23
N THR A 349 -23.59 9.71 48.07
CA THR A 349 -24.35 10.61 48.93
C THR A 349 -23.41 11.69 49.43
N ASP A 350 -23.68 12.93 49.05
CA ASP A 350 -23.12 14.07 49.74
C ASP A 350 -23.44 13.96 51.23
N GLU A 351 -22.49 14.39 52.07
CA GLU A 351 -22.59 14.39 53.53
C GLU A 351 -23.80 15.19 54.06
N TYR A 352 -24.55 15.84 53.16
CA TYR A 352 -25.72 16.66 53.42
C TYR A 352 -27.01 16.24 52.70
N GLY A 353 -27.07 15.03 52.12
CA GLY A 353 -28.32 14.33 51.76
C GLY A 353 -29.52 15.18 51.38
N TRP A 354 -29.44 15.96 50.29
CA TRP A 354 -30.62 16.57 49.69
C TRP A 354 -30.64 16.38 48.18
N ALA A 355 -31.67 15.68 47.72
CA ALA A 355 -32.06 15.68 46.31
C ALA A 355 -32.53 17.08 45.92
N VAL A 356 -32.03 17.60 44.81
CA VAL A 356 -32.57 18.81 44.19
C VAL A 356 -33.55 18.35 43.11
N ASP A 357 -34.81 18.77 43.24
CA ASP A 357 -35.90 18.57 42.29
C ASP A 357 -35.65 19.18 40.90
#